data_AF-A0A2A5DYE4-F1
#
_entry.id   AF-A0A2A5DYE4-F1
#
_cell.length_a   1.000
_cell.length_b   1.000
_cell.length_c   1.000
_cell.angle_alpha   90.00
_cell.angle_beta   90.00
_cell.angle_gamma   90.00
#
_symmetry.space_group_name_H-M   'P 1'
#
loop_
_entity.id
_entity.type
_entity.pdbx_description
1 polymer ?
#
loop_
_entity_poly.entity_id
_entity_poly.type
_entity_poly.pdbx_seq_one_letter_code
_entity_poly.pdbx_strand_id
1 'polypeptide(L)'
;MGEKKLLNIDLDYTIKVRLPIIIFTVLITYGCAFWLGTPTRKGYGYEPKQPIAFSHKLHAGDMKMDCRYCHVGVDKSRHATVPSVDTCMNCHATVKAVGRNPTKDHFNYNVHLSHKEGTLGQAVQSILDTKKKFKDENDYFKNLHSLEDPSKIKDILNDIINVKNNREKFVSTYGSFEFQEKELTDLIAKNDRTDEEDKKLVRFMMDELYKIDSYNSSEIKKLTTYFKSGEALKWKRIYRLPKYVYFNHSVHINKGIDCTNCHGNVANLDSMKKMKPITMGRCLDCHRGDYKEFHEGLEEKVVGPESCGVCHR
;
A
#
# COMPACT_ATOMS: atom_id res chain seq x y z
N MET A 1 -52.18 -49.81 35.17
CA MET A 1 -51.92 -48.58 35.96
C MET A 1 -50.45 -48.10 35.88
N GLY A 2 -49.54 -48.81 35.19
CA GLY A 2 -48.11 -48.46 35.12
C GLY A 2 -47.70 -47.48 34.00
N GLU A 3 -48.31 -47.56 32.81
CA GLU A 3 -47.91 -46.73 31.66
C GLU A 3 -48.12 -45.22 31.86
N LYS A 4 -49.28 -44.80 32.42
CA LYS A 4 -49.56 -43.36 32.64
C LYS A 4 -48.59 -42.71 33.64
N LYS A 5 -48.04 -43.48 34.59
CA LYS A 5 -47.10 -42.97 35.59
C LYS A 5 -45.70 -42.81 35.01
N LEU A 6 -45.28 -43.70 34.11
CA LEU A 6 -44.02 -43.59 33.36
C LEU A 6 -44.04 -42.42 32.36
N LEU A 7 -45.16 -42.21 31.66
CA LEU A 7 -45.32 -41.10 30.71
C LEU A 7 -45.22 -39.72 31.39
N ASN A 8 -45.79 -39.58 32.59
CA ASN A 8 -45.76 -38.34 33.36
C ASN A 8 -44.37 -38.02 33.93
N ILE A 9 -43.58 -39.04 34.30
CA ILE A 9 -42.20 -38.86 34.80
C ILE A 9 -41.26 -38.44 33.67
N ASP A 10 -41.40 -39.02 32.48
CA ASP A 10 -40.59 -38.66 31.31
C ASP A 10 -40.92 -37.25 30.77
N LEU A 11 -42.20 -36.87 30.81
CA LEU A 11 -42.63 -35.51 30.46
C LEU A 11 -42.12 -34.47 31.46
N ASP A 12 -42.19 -34.76 32.76
CA ASP A 12 -41.72 -33.84 33.81
C ASP A 12 -40.19 -33.68 33.80
N TYR A 13 -39.45 -34.77 33.57
CA TYR A 13 -37.99 -34.73 33.38
C TYR A 13 -37.61 -33.95 32.11
N THR A 14 -38.35 -34.15 31.02
CA THR A 14 -38.09 -33.45 29.76
C THR A 14 -38.32 -31.94 29.90
N ILE A 15 -39.38 -31.52 30.59
CA ILE A 15 -39.68 -30.09 30.77
C ILE A 15 -38.76 -29.43 31.82
N LYS A 16 -38.51 -30.07 32.96
CA LYS A 16 -37.74 -29.45 34.06
C LYS A 16 -36.23 -29.52 33.88
N VAL A 17 -35.72 -30.51 33.13
CA VAL A 17 -34.27 -30.75 33.01
C VAL A 17 -33.80 -30.63 31.57
N ARG A 18 -34.39 -31.35 30.62
CA ARG A 18 -33.90 -31.33 29.22
C ARG A 18 -34.16 -29.99 28.53
N LEU A 19 -35.36 -29.43 28.66
CA LEU A 19 -35.73 -28.19 27.98
C LEU A 19 -34.83 -27.00 28.40
N PRO A 20 -34.56 -26.74 29.69
CA PRO A 20 -33.64 -25.66 30.09
C PRO A 20 -32.22 -25.87 29.60
N ILE A 21 -31.71 -27.12 29.62
CA ILE A 21 -30.37 -27.44 29.11
C ILE A 21 -30.31 -27.19 27.59
N ILE A 22 -31.33 -27.59 26.84
CA ILE A 22 -31.40 -27.33 25.39
C ILE A 22 -31.43 -25.83 25.12
N ILE A 23 -32.30 -25.08 25.81
CA ILE A 23 -32.39 -23.62 25.67
C ILE A 23 -31.05 -22.96 26.00
N PHE A 24 -30.42 -23.35 27.11
CA PHE A 24 -29.12 -22.83 27.52
C PHE A 24 -28.04 -23.11 26.48
N THR A 25 -28.01 -24.33 25.93
CA THR A 25 -27.04 -24.72 24.91
C THR A 25 -27.28 -23.93 23.62
N VAL A 26 -28.52 -23.79 23.17
CA VAL A 26 -28.87 -22.98 22.00
C VAL A 26 -28.49 -21.52 22.19
N LEU A 27 -28.79 -20.93 23.36
CA LEU A 27 -28.44 -19.54 23.66
C LEU A 27 -26.93 -19.32 23.72
N ILE A 28 -26.17 -20.25 24.32
CA ILE A 28 -24.71 -20.20 24.34
C ILE A 28 -24.14 -20.34 22.94
N THR A 29 -24.57 -21.35 22.18
CA THR A 29 -24.08 -21.55 20.80
C THR A 29 -24.39 -20.35 19.93
N TYR A 30 -25.60 -19.78 20.03
CA TYR A 30 -25.98 -18.56 19.34
C TYR A 30 -25.14 -17.37 19.80
N GLY A 31 -24.95 -17.18 21.11
CA GLY A 31 -24.13 -16.10 21.68
C GLY A 31 -22.67 -16.17 21.22
N CYS A 32 -22.07 -17.36 21.25
CA CYS A 32 -20.72 -17.62 20.77
C CYS A 32 -20.60 -17.37 19.26
N ALA A 33 -21.51 -17.92 18.45
CA ALA A 33 -21.53 -17.69 17.00
C ALA A 33 -21.73 -16.21 16.66
N PHE A 34 -22.61 -15.51 17.39
CA PHE A 34 -22.84 -14.08 17.26
C PHE A 34 -21.53 -13.34 17.58
N TRP A 35 -20.91 -13.59 18.73
CA TRP A 35 -19.71 -12.88 19.17
C TRP A 35 -18.51 -13.12 18.24
N LEU A 36 -18.22 -14.37 17.88
CA LEU A 36 -17.15 -14.73 16.94
C LEU A 36 -17.41 -14.22 15.52
N GLY A 37 -18.68 -14.16 15.11
CA GLY A 37 -19.09 -13.58 13.82
C GLY A 37 -19.13 -12.05 13.80
N THR A 38 -18.77 -11.35 14.88
CA THR A 38 -18.79 -9.86 14.88
C THR A 38 -17.88 -9.23 13.81
N PRO A 39 -16.66 -9.72 13.52
CA PRO A 39 -15.80 -9.08 12.52
C PRO A 39 -16.40 -9.18 11.11
N THR A 40 -16.94 -10.35 10.75
CA THR A 40 -17.57 -10.58 9.44
C THR A 40 -18.88 -9.79 9.30
N ARG A 41 -19.72 -9.75 10.35
CA ARG A 41 -20.98 -8.97 10.35
C ARG A 41 -20.74 -7.47 10.24
N LYS A 42 -19.68 -6.95 10.86
CA LYS A 42 -19.28 -5.54 10.76
C LYS A 42 -18.40 -5.26 9.52
N GLY A 43 -18.02 -6.30 8.78
CA GLY A 43 -17.18 -6.24 7.58
C GLY A 43 -15.73 -5.84 7.85
N TYR A 44 -15.25 -6.00 9.09
CA TYR A 44 -13.87 -5.71 9.47
C TYR A 44 -12.90 -6.58 8.65
N GLY A 45 -11.86 -5.95 8.10
CA GLY A 45 -10.88 -6.65 7.27
C GLY A 45 -11.38 -7.03 5.88
N TYR A 46 -12.56 -6.55 5.44
CA TYR A 46 -13.01 -6.74 4.06
C TYR A 46 -12.02 -6.09 3.09
N GLU A 47 -11.37 -6.92 2.28
CA GLU A 47 -10.27 -6.55 1.38
C GLU A 47 -10.48 -7.22 0.01
N PRO A 48 -11.28 -6.60 -0.88
CA PRO A 48 -11.52 -7.15 -2.20
C PRO A 48 -10.32 -6.91 -3.12
N LYS A 49 -9.99 -7.89 -3.96
CA LYS A 49 -8.97 -7.72 -5.01
C LYS A 49 -9.36 -6.59 -5.97
N GLN A 50 -8.55 -5.54 -6.00
CA GLN A 50 -8.72 -4.35 -6.82
C GLN A 50 -8.23 -4.55 -8.26
N PRO A 51 -8.66 -3.70 -9.22
CA PRO A 51 -8.18 -3.75 -10.61
C PRO A 51 -6.67 -3.52 -10.74
N ILE A 52 -6.14 -2.60 -9.93
CA ILE A 52 -4.71 -2.33 -9.76
C ILE A 52 -4.35 -2.44 -8.28
N ALA A 53 -3.19 -3.00 -7.96
CA ALA A 53 -2.70 -3.10 -6.59
C ALA A 53 -2.05 -1.78 -6.13
N PHE A 54 -2.89 -0.81 -5.80
CA PHE A 54 -2.45 0.50 -5.32
C PHE A 54 -2.08 0.47 -3.82
N SER A 55 -0.85 0.87 -3.49
CA SER A 55 -0.36 0.97 -2.12
C SER A 55 -0.55 2.38 -1.56
N HIS A 56 -1.41 2.52 -0.53
CA HIS A 56 -1.51 3.77 0.23
C HIS A 56 -0.30 3.99 1.12
N LYS A 57 0.37 2.90 1.53
CA LYS A 57 1.61 2.95 2.30
C LYS A 57 2.71 3.69 1.56
N LEU A 58 2.94 3.38 0.29
CA LEU A 58 3.94 4.08 -0.49
C LEU A 58 3.59 5.57 -0.66
N HIS A 59 2.36 5.88 -1.09
CA HIS A 59 1.98 7.25 -1.46
C HIS A 59 1.73 8.16 -0.25
N ALA A 60 0.87 7.74 0.69
CA ALA A 60 0.53 8.55 1.86
C ALA A 60 1.46 8.31 3.04
N GLY A 61 2.02 7.10 3.18
CA GLY A 61 2.91 6.72 4.27
C GLY A 61 4.35 7.15 4.06
N ASP A 62 5.00 6.63 3.01
CA ASP A 62 6.43 6.82 2.76
C ASP A 62 6.69 8.16 2.06
N MET A 63 5.93 8.48 1.02
CA MET A 63 6.04 9.75 0.28
C MET A 63 5.31 10.93 0.93
N LYS A 64 4.53 10.67 2.00
CA LYS A 64 3.79 11.70 2.76
C LYS A 64 2.85 12.56 1.90
N MET A 65 2.29 12.01 0.82
CA MET A 65 1.31 12.73 0.00
C MET A 65 0.03 13.02 0.79
N ASP A 66 -0.48 14.24 0.67
CA ASP A 66 -1.74 14.65 1.27
C ASP A 66 -2.92 13.84 0.68
N CYS A 67 -3.82 13.36 1.54
CA CYS A 67 -4.95 12.53 1.11
C CYS A 67 -5.86 13.23 0.09
N ARG A 68 -5.99 14.56 0.18
CA ARG A 68 -6.85 15.40 -0.68
C ARG A 68 -6.28 15.57 -2.08
N TYR A 69 -5.01 15.25 -2.30
CA TYR A 69 -4.42 15.25 -3.64
C TYR A 69 -5.13 14.27 -4.56
N CYS A 70 -5.37 13.05 -4.06
CA CYS A 70 -6.10 12.01 -4.80
C CYS A 70 -7.62 12.06 -4.52
N HIS A 71 -8.02 12.28 -3.27
CA HIS A 71 -9.42 12.35 -2.86
C HIS A 71 -9.93 13.79 -2.90
N VAL A 72 -9.94 14.34 -4.11
CA VAL A 72 -10.38 15.72 -4.36
C VAL A 72 -11.83 15.93 -3.95
N GLY A 73 -12.14 17.13 -3.46
CA GLY A 73 -13.50 17.54 -3.11
C GLY A 73 -14.07 16.90 -1.84
N VAL A 74 -13.26 16.18 -1.06
CA VAL A 74 -13.69 15.62 0.24
C VAL A 74 -14.12 16.71 1.24
N ASP A 75 -13.58 17.90 1.11
CA ASP A 75 -13.85 19.12 1.89
C ASP A 75 -15.02 19.95 1.35
N LYS A 76 -15.42 19.73 0.10
CA LYS A 76 -16.45 20.54 -0.60
C LYS A 76 -17.71 19.76 -0.94
N SER A 77 -17.62 18.44 -1.06
CA SER A 77 -18.68 17.57 -1.55
C SER A 77 -19.10 16.56 -0.49
N ARG A 78 -20.29 15.99 -0.69
CA ARG A 78 -20.77 14.86 0.11
C ARG A 78 -19.99 13.58 -0.14
N HIS A 79 -19.38 13.44 -1.31
CA HIS A 79 -18.66 12.25 -1.74
C HIS A 79 -17.17 12.53 -1.82
N ALA A 80 -16.35 11.74 -1.12
CA ALA A 80 -14.94 11.61 -1.45
C ALA A 80 -14.82 10.80 -2.74
N THR A 81 -14.50 11.45 -3.85
CA THR A 81 -14.32 10.75 -5.12
C THR A 81 -13.06 9.90 -5.09
N VAL A 82 -13.12 8.76 -5.78
CA VAL A 82 -11.91 7.98 -6.10
C VAL A 82 -11.27 8.66 -7.32
N PRO A 83 -9.95 8.89 -7.33
CA PRO A 83 -9.28 9.60 -8.42
C PRO A 83 -9.51 8.95 -9.79
N SER A 84 -9.50 9.77 -10.84
CA SER A 84 -9.44 9.27 -12.21
C SER A 84 -8.04 8.74 -12.52
N VAL A 85 -7.92 8.05 -13.66
CA VAL A 85 -6.63 7.57 -14.16
C VAL A 85 -5.66 8.74 -14.40
N ASP A 86 -6.17 9.90 -14.79
CA ASP A 86 -5.37 11.10 -15.07
C ASP A 86 -4.60 11.58 -13.83
N THR A 87 -5.22 11.53 -12.65
CA THR A 87 -4.54 11.86 -11.38
C THR A 87 -3.29 11.01 -11.17
N CYS A 88 -3.36 9.72 -11.55
CA CYS A 88 -2.21 8.83 -11.48
C CYS A 88 -1.15 9.21 -12.53
N MET A 89 -1.59 9.54 -13.75
CA MET A 89 -0.69 9.84 -14.86
C MET A 89 0.01 11.19 -14.76
N ASN A 90 -0.48 12.13 -13.93
CA ASN A 90 0.23 13.38 -13.61
C ASN A 90 1.67 13.14 -13.16
N CYS A 91 1.92 12.03 -12.48
CA CYS A 91 3.26 11.58 -12.14
C CYS A 91 3.66 10.38 -12.99
N HIS A 92 2.84 9.33 -13.10
CA HIS A 92 3.24 8.07 -13.75
C HIS A 92 3.50 8.16 -15.26
N ALA A 93 3.22 9.30 -15.90
CA ALA A 93 3.70 9.59 -17.25
C ALA A 93 5.22 9.85 -17.30
N THR A 94 5.82 10.32 -16.20
CA THR A 94 7.25 10.70 -16.11
C THR A 94 8.00 9.94 -15.03
N VAL A 95 7.32 9.56 -13.94
CA VAL A 95 7.91 8.82 -12.83
C VAL A 95 7.89 7.32 -13.11
N LYS A 96 9.10 6.82 -13.22
CA LYS A 96 9.49 5.42 -13.10
C LYS A 96 9.09 4.90 -11.70
N ALA A 97 7.99 4.15 -11.54
CA ALA A 97 7.46 3.68 -10.24
C ALA A 97 8.30 2.61 -9.50
N VAL A 98 8.81 2.88 -8.30
CA VAL A 98 9.56 1.86 -7.52
C VAL A 98 8.61 0.73 -7.07
N GLY A 99 8.77 -0.48 -7.61
CA GLY A 99 7.96 -1.64 -7.26
C GLY A 99 8.45 -2.35 -5.99
N ARG A 100 7.56 -2.58 -5.01
CA ARG A 100 7.82 -3.48 -3.87
C ARG A 100 7.58 -4.93 -4.29
N ASN A 101 8.59 -5.80 -4.15
CA ASN A 101 8.43 -7.25 -4.27
C ASN A 101 7.70 -7.79 -3.02
N PRO A 102 6.63 -8.60 -3.14
CA PRO A 102 5.87 -9.12 -2.00
C PRO A 102 6.65 -9.99 -1.00
N THR A 103 7.91 -10.39 -1.28
CA THR A 103 8.62 -11.41 -0.48
C THR A 103 9.95 -10.99 0.16
N LYS A 104 10.46 -9.76 0.01
CA LYS A 104 11.72 -9.34 0.67
C LYS A 104 11.68 -7.89 1.17
N ASP A 105 12.15 -7.68 2.41
CA ASP A 105 12.19 -6.42 3.19
C ASP A 105 13.31 -5.44 2.79
N HIS A 106 13.62 -5.29 1.50
CA HIS A 106 14.59 -4.28 1.06
C HIS A 106 14.03 -3.38 -0.06
N PHE A 107 14.11 -2.07 0.18
CA PHE A 107 13.68 -0.97 -0.68
C PHE A 107 14.90 -0.13 -1.13
N ASN A 108 14.85 0.43 -2.34
CA ASN A 108 15.49 1.71 -2.74
C ASN A 108 15.09 2.03 -4.22
N TYR A 109 14.83 3.28 -4.66
CA TYR A 109 15.57 4.52 -4.39
C TYR A 109 14.70 5.80 -4.47
N ASN A 110 15.04 6.82 -3.67
CA ASN A 110 14.49 8.19 -3.68
C ASN A 110 15.50 9.16 -4.32
N VAL A 111 15.10 9.96 -5.32
CA VAL A 111 15.96 10.90 -6.08
C VAL A 111 15.95 12.34 -5.49
N HIS A 112 15.38 12.57 -4.31
CA HIS A 112 15.41 13.87 -3.64
C HIS A 112 16.03 13.82 -2.25
N LEU A 113 17.35 13.65 -2.21
CA LEU A 113 18.19 14.12 -1.11
C LEU A 113 18.89 15.40 -1.56
N SER A 114 18.35 16.56 -1.18
CA SER A 114 19.06 17.83 -1.28
C SER A 114 20.20 17.85 -0.26
N HIS A 115 21.36 18.28 -0.73
CA HIS A 115 22.66 18.25 -0.08
C HIS A 115 22.73 18.87 1.33
N LYS A 116 23.50 18.23 2.20
CA LYS A 116 24.50 18.94 3.02
C LYS A 116 25.87 18.50 2.51
N GLU A 117 26.76 19.48 2.37
CA GLU A 117 28.05 19.36 1.68
C GLU A 117 28.87 18.15 2.12
N GLY A 118 29.50 17.51 1.14
CA GLY A 118 30.45 16.42 1.35
C GLY A 118 29.75 15.10 1.61
N THR A 119 29.59 14.28 0.56
CA THR A 119 30.02 12.87 0.53
C THR A 119 29.26 12.07 -0.55
N LEU A 120 29.75 12.13 -1.80
CA LEU A 120 29.94 10.89 -2.56
C LEU A 120 30.73 9.87 -1.70
N GLY A 121 31.56 10.36 -0.77
CA GLY A 121 32.26 9.62 0.26
C GLY A 121 31.45 8.71 1.18
N GLN A 122 30.12 8.76 1.35
CA GLN A 122 29.41 7.78 2.21
C GLN A 122 28.91 6.59 1.38
N ALA A 123 28.45 6.87 0.17
CA ALA A 123 28.16 5.84 -0.82
C ALA A 123 29.44 5.15 -1.28
N VAL A 124 30.55 5.88 -1.47
CA VAL A 124 31.90 5.42 -1.82
C VAL A 124 32.63 4.79 -0.61
N GLN A 125 32.51 5.29 0.62
CA GLN A 125 33.21 4.67 1.76
C GLN A 125 32.55 3.37 2.24
N SER A 126 31.22 3.24 2.12
CA SER A 126 30.56 1.94 2.28
C SER A 126 30.97 0.92 1.21
N ILE A 127 31.63 1.35 0.13
CA ILE A 127 32.31 0.51 -0.89
C ILE A 127 33.76 0.20 -0.52
N LEU A 128 34.45 1.11 0.18
CA LEU A 128 35.88 1.04 0.41
C LEU A 128 36.30 0.27 1.69
N ASP A 129 35.38 -0.08 2.58
CA ASP A 129 35.71 -0.59 3.93
C ASP A 129 35.84 -2.12 4.10
N THR A 130 36.03 -2.94 3.04
CA THR A 130 36.29 -4.37 3.29
C THR A 130 37.25 -5.02 2.28
N LYS A 131 38.42 -5.41 2.78
CA LYS A 131 39.60 -5.79 1.99
C LYS A 131 39.96 -7.27 2.19
N LYS A 132 39.81 -8.10 1.15
CA LYS A 132 40.89 -8.94 0.56
C LYS A 132 40.35 -10.00 -0.43
N LYS A 133 40.76 -9.79 -1.69
CA LYS A 133 41.36 -10.73 -2.65
C LYS A 133 40.53 -11.93 -3.10
N PHE A 134 40.24 -12.01 -4.41
CA PHE A 134 40.47 -13.23 -5.20
C PHE A 134 40.74 -12.90 -6.67
N LYS A 135 41.52 -13.79 -7.29
CA LYS A 135 42.00 -13.78 -8.68
C LYS A 135 40.98 -14.50 -9.57
N ASP A 136 40.73 -13.89 -10.73
CA ASP A 136 40.39 -14.37 -12.09
C ASP A 136 40.17 -15.91 -12.28
N GLU A 137 39.28 -16.45 -13.12
CA GLU A 137 39.13 -16.22 -14.57
C GLU A 137 37.78 -16.73 -15.13
N ASN A 138 37.32 -16.09 -16.21
CA ASN A 138 36.42 -16.62 -17.25
C ASN A 138 34.90 -16.64 -17.02
N ASP A 139 34.38 -15.48 -16.65
CA ASP A 139 33.29 -14.75 -17.34
C ASP A 139 32.74 -13.75 -16.32
N TYR A 140 33.36 -12.56 -16.31
CA TYR A 140 33.20 -11.53 -15.28
C TYR A 140 31.74 -11.09 -15.05
N PHE A 141 30.88 -11.27 -16.06
CA PHE A 141 29.47 -10.89 -15.98
C PHE A 141 28.51 -12.07 -15.86
N LYS A 142 28.99 -13.32 -16.01
CA LYS A 142 28.12 -14.49 -15.93
C LYS A 142 27.44 -14.50 -14.57
N ASN A 143 26.13 -14.67 -14.58
CA ASN A 143 25.33 -14.80 -13.35
C ASN A 143 25.28 -13.54 -12.47
N LEU A 144 25.59 -12.35 -13.00
CA LEU A 144 25.49 -11.07 -12.27
C LEU A 144 24.07 -10.83 -11.71
N HIS A 145 23.05 -11.23 -12.47
CA HIS A 145 21.63 -11.22 -12.05
C HIS A 145 21.29 -12.15 -10.88
N SER A 146 22.11 -13.18 -10.63
CA SER A 146 21.88 -14.19 -9.58
C SER A 146 22.84 -14.04 -8.41
N LEU A 147 23.64 -12.97 -8.37
CA LEU A 147 24.45 -12.65 -7.20
C LEU A 147 23.55 -12.09 -6.09
N GLU A 148 23.55 -12.75 -4.94
CA GLU A 148 22.83 -12.30 -3.75
C GLU A 148 23.70 -11.46 -2.80
N ASP A 149 25.02 -11.42 -3.03
CA ASP A 149 26.00 -10.70 -2.21
C ASP A 149 26.22 -9.26 -2.73
N PRO A 150 25.79 -8.24 -1.97
CA PRO A 150 25.90 -6.83 -2.36
C PRO A 150 27.34 -6.36 -2.59
N SER A 151 28.33 -7.01 -1.94
CA SER A 151 29.74 -6.63 -2.04
C SER A 151 30.32 -6.99 -3.39
N LYS A 152 29.98 -8.18 -3.91
CA LYS A 152 30.44 -8.66 -5.22
C LYS A 152 29.83 -7.86 -6.36
N ILE A 153 28.55 -7.51 -6.24
CA ILE A 153 27.85 -6.68 -7.23
C ILE A 153 28.57 -5.33 -7.38
N LYS A 154 28.92 -4.72 -6.24
CA LYS A 154 29.59 -3.44 -6.17
C LYS A 154 31.00 -3.44 -6.80
N ASP A 155 31.81 -4.45 -6.52
CA ASP A 155 33.15 -4.58 -7.13
C ASP A 155 33.04 -4.69 -8.66
N ILE A 156 32.06 -5.47 -9.12
CA ILE A 156 31.77 -5.64 -10.55
C ILE A 156 31.32 -4.34 -11.21
N LEU A 157 30.45 -3.58 -10.56
CA LEU A 157 30.01 -2.27 -11.08
C LEU A 157 31.18 -1.28 -11.17
N ASN A 158 32.05 -1.23 -10.16
CA ASN A 158 33.22 -0.33 -10.16
C ASN A 158 34.22 -0.70 -11.25
N ASP A 159 34.51 -1.98 -11.46
CA ASP A 159 35.40 -2.42 -12.53
C ASP A 159 34.83 -2.16 -13.91
N ILE A 160 33.50 -2.21 -14.06
CA ILE A 160 32.84 -1.77 -15.29
C ILE A 160 33.02 -0.27 -15.46
N ILE A 161 32.67 0.54 -14.45
CA ILE A 161 32.74 2.01 -14.54
C ILE A 161 34.16 2.49 -14.85
N ASN A 162 35.17 1.92 -14.21
CA ASN A 162 36.55 2.38 -14.34
C ASN A 162 37.25 1.89 -15.61
N VAL A 163 36.81 0.78 -16.21
CA VAL A 163 37.48 0.18 -17.38
C VAL A 163 36.59 0.30 -18.63
N LYS A 164 37.06 1.06 -19.62
CA LYS A 164 36.31 1.31 -20.87
C LYS A 164 35.84 0.04 -21.57
N ASN A 165 36.74 -0.91 -21.74
CA ASN A 165 36.43 -2.19 -22.40
C ASN A 165 35.36 -2.99 -21.63
N ASN A 166 35.29 -2.86 -20.30
CA ASN A 166 34.29 -3.54 -19.49
C ASN A 166 32.90 -2.89 -19.64
N ARG A 167 32.83 -1.54 -19.77
CA ARG A 167 31.56 -0.85 -20.10
C ARG A 167 31.01 -1.28 -21.45
N GLU A 168 31.87 -1.30 -22.46
CA GLU A 168 31.49 -1.70 -23.82
C GLU A 168 31.00 -3.15 -23.85
N LYS A 169 31.69 -4.07 -23.16
CA LYS A 169 31.30 -5.48 -23.05
C LYS A 169 30.02 -5.67 -22.22
N PHE A 170 29.82 -4.87 -21.17
CA PHE A 170 28.58 -4.87 -20.41
C PHE A 170 27.39 -4.46 -21.28
N VAL A 171 27.53 -3.36 -22.03
CA VAL A 171 26.49 -2.85 -22.93
C VAL A 171 26.19 -3.85 -24.05
N SER A 172 27.20 -4.50 -24.63
CA SER A 172 26.97 -5.51 -25.67
C SER A 172 26.25 -6.77 -25.15
N THR A 173 26.33 -7.04 -23.84
CA THR A 173 25.79 -8.27 -23.22
C THR A 173 24.40 -8.03 -22.61
N TYR A 174 24.21 -6.89 -21.94
CA TYR A 174 23.00 -6.57 -21.17
C TYR A 174 22.25 -5.36 -21.68
N GLY A 175 22.90 -4.47 -22.44
CA GLY A 175 22.26 -3.27 -22.97
C GLY A 175 21.26 -3.63 -24.05
N SER A 176 20.02 -3.16 -23.92
CA SER A 176 19.07 -3.21 -25.04
C SER A 176 19.62 -2.42 -26.24
N PHE A 177 19.49 -2.94 -27.46
CA PHE A 177 19.91 -2.23 -28.69
C PHE A 177 19.04 -0.99 -29.02
N GLU A 178 18.07 -0.65 -28.15
CA GLU A 178 17.11 0.45 -28.32
C GLU A 178 17.48 1.73 -27.56
N PHE A 179 18.71 1.86 -27.04
CA PHE A 179 19.15 3.14 -26.44
C PHE A 179 19.47 4.18 -27.54
N GLN A 180 18.48 5.01 -27.88
CA GLN A 180 18.60 6.14 -28.83
C GLN A 180 18.91 7.49 -28.15
N GLU A 181 19.61 7.50 -27.02
CA GLU A 181 20.15 8.76 -26.47
C GLU A 181 21.64 8.88 -26.77
N LYS A 182 21.99 9.77 -27.70
CA LYS A 182 23.37 10.13 -28.05
C LYS A 182 24.21 10.46 -26.81
N GLU A 183 23.59 11.06 -25.80
CA GLU A 183 24.21 11.40 -24.52
C GLU A 183 24.77 10.17 -23.78
N LEU A 184 24.05 9.04 -23.78
CA LEU A 184 24.48 7.82 -23.10
C LEU A 184 25.62 7.12 -23.85
N THR A 185 25.58 7.13 -25.18
CA THR A 185 26.68 6.62 -26.01
C THR A 185 27.96 7.43 -25.80
N ASP A 186 27.85 8.76 -25.72
CA ASP A 186 28.97 9.65 -25.44
C ASP A 186 29.52 9.44 -24.01
N LEU A 187 28.64 9.23 -23.02
CA LEU A 187 29.01 8.90 -21.62
C LEU A 187 29.80 7.60 -21.51
N ILE A 188 29.38 6.54 -22.22
CA ILE A 188 30.06 5.24 -22.20
C ILE A 188 31.49 5.36 -22.77
N ALA A 189 31.63 6.14 -23.85
CA ALA A 189 32.89 6.30 -24.59
C ALA A 189 33.91 7.22 -23.90
N LYS A 190 33.45 8.11 -23.01
CA LYS A 190 34.28 9.10 -22.29
C LYS A 190 35.10 8.43 -21.19
N ASN A 191 36.40 8.73 -21.13
CA ASN A 191 37.29 8.23 -20.07
C ASN A 191 37.38 9.15 -18.85
N ASP A 192 37.19 10.46 -19.04
CA ASP A 192 37.23 11.48 -17.99
C ASP A 192 35.80 11.97 -17.72
N ARG A 193 35.15 11.41 -16.69
CA ARG A 193 33.74 11.65 -16.37
C ARG A 193 33.61 12.40 -15.05
N THR A 194 32.60 13.25 -14.96
CA THR A 194 32.22 13.92 -13.72
C THR A 194 31.40 13.00 -12.83
N ASP A 195 31.32 13.30 -11.54
CA ASP A 195 30.50 12.54 -10.57
C ASP A 195 29.04 12.36 -11.01
N GLU A 196 28.45 13.34 -11.69
CA GLU A 196 27.08 13.25 -12.22
C GLU A 196 26.97 12.30 -13.43
N GLU A 197 28.00 12.25 -14.26
CA GLU A 197 28.09 11.35 -15.42
C GLU A 197 28.27 9.89 -14.97
N ASP A 198 29.08 9.64 -13.94
CA ASP A 198 29.22 8.30 -13.34
C ASP A 198 27.93 7.84 -12.66
N LYS A 199 27.20 8.73 -11.98
CA LYS A 199 25.87 8.42 -11.41
C LYS A 199 24.88 7.99 -12.47
N LYS A 200 24.85 8.66 -13.63
CA LYS A 200 23.99 8.29 -14.76
C LYS A 200 24.33 6.89 -15.28
N LEU A 201 25.62 6.57 -15.42
CA LEU A 201 26.08 5.27 -15.88
C LEU A 201 25.76 4.15 -14.90
N VAL A 202 26.03 4.33 -13.59
CA VAL A 202 25.69 3.36 -12.54
C VAL A 202 24.20 3.04 -12.57
N ARG A 203 23.37 4.08 -12.68
CA ARG A 203 21.92 3.94 -12.73
C ARG A 203 21.46 3.14 -13.94
N PHE A 204 21.99 3.46 -15.12
CA PHE A 204 21.74 2.70 -16.34
C PHE A 204 22.07 1.22 -16.16
N MET A 205 23.25 0.91 -15.61
CA MET A 205 23.69 -0.46 -15.41
C MET A 205 22.80 -1.22 -14.41
N MET A 206 22.35 -0.56 -13.35
CA MET A 206 21.44 -1.16 -12.37
C MET A 206 20.04 -1.41 -12.95
N ASP A 207 19.54 -0.49 -13.79
CA ASP A 207 18.27 -0.65 -14.47
C ASP A 207 18.30 -1.85 -15.43
N GLU A 208 19.38 -2.01 -16.21
CA GLU A 208 19.57 -3.16 -17.13
C GLU A 208 19.82 -4.49 -16.38
N LEU A 209 20.65 -4.48 -15.33
CA LEU A 209 20.99 -5.68 -14.56
C LEU A 209 19.88 -6.20 -13.66
N TYR A 210 18.98 -5.36 -13.20
CA TYR A 210 17.95 -5.86 -12.30
C TYR A 210 16.57 -5.78 -12.94
N LYS A 211 16.50 -5.36 -14.20
CA LYS A 211 15.26 -5.02 -14.89
C LYS A 211 14.39 -4.20 -13.93
N ILE A 212 15.00 -3.21 -13.24
CA ILE A 212 14.33 -2.35 -12.26
C ILE A 212 13.46 -1.40 -13.06
N ASP A 213 12.38 -1.98 -13.54
CA ASP A 213 11.56 -1.35 -14.51
C ASP A 213 10.25 -1.05 -13.85
N SER A 214 10.39 0.06 -13.18
CA SER A 214 9.38 0.86 -12.56
C SER A 214 8.26 1.30 -13.54
N TYR A 215 8.53 1.32 -14.85
CA TYR A 215 7.54 1.46 -15.92
C TYR A 215 6.96 0.10 -16.35
N ASN A 216 7.73 -0.99 -16.21
CA ASN A 216 7.28 -2.36 -16.45
C ASN A 216 6.72 -3.10 -15.23
N SER A 217 6.55 -2.46 -14.08
CA SER A 217 5.81 -3.09 -12.98
C SER A 217 4.42 -3.48 -13.50
N SER A 218 3.97 -4.70 -13.17
CA SER A 218 2.73 -5.25 -13.71
C SER A 218 1.53 -4.33 -13.46
N GLU A 219 1.55 -3.56 -12.37
CA GLU A 219 0.50 -2.62 -12.00
C GLU A 219 0.57 -1.29 -12.77
N ILE A 220 1.76 -0.75 -13.06
CA ILE A 220 1.90 0.43 -13.92
C ILE A 220 1.57 0.11 -15.37
N LYS A 221 1.93 -1.08 -15.87
CA LYS A 221 1.47 -1.55 -17.19
C LYS A 221 -0.05 -1.56 -17.30
N LYS A 222 -0.73 -2.07 -16.27
CA LYS A 222 -2.20 -2.02 -16.20
C LYS A 222 -2.70 -0.58 -16.21
N LEU A 223 -2.15 0.28 -15.36
CA LEU A 223 -2.54 1.70 -15.28
C LEU A 223 -2.41 2.40 -16.64
N THR A 224 -1.25 2.26 -17.30
CA THR A 224 -1.00 2.82 -18.64
C THR A 224 -1.96 2.25 -19.69
N THR A 225 -2.36 1.00 -19.55
CA THR A 225 -3.37 0.38 -20.43
C THR A 225 -4.74 1.05 -20.25
N TYR A 226 -5.19 1.27 -19.00
CA TYR A 226 -6.43 2.01 -18.71
C TYR A 226 -6.37 3.45 -19.21
N PHE A 227 -5.22 4.10 -19.08
CA PHE A 227 -5.03 5.47 -19.59
C PHE A 227 -5.15 5.52 -21.12
N LYS A 228 -4.43 4.64 -21.83
CA LYS A 228 -4.43 4.59 -23.30
C LYS A 228 -5.79 4.18 -23.87
N SER A 229 -6.52 3.29 -23.19
CA SER A 229 -7.85 2.87 -23.65
C SER A 229 -8.95 3.88 -23.35
N GLY A 230 -8.69 4.85 -22.46
CA GLY A 230 -9.71 5.76 -21.93
C GLY A 230 -10.73 5.07 -21.02
N GLU A 231 -10.51 3.79 -20.65
CA GLU A 231 -11.42 3.08 -19.76
C GLU A 231 -11.20 3.50 -18.30
N ALA A 232 -12.27 3.87 -17.62
CA ALA A 232 -12.21 4.20 -16.20
C ALA A 232 -11.92 2.97 -15.33
N LEU A 233 -11.06 3.14 -14.31
CA LEU A 233 -10.79 2.11 -13.30
C LEU A 233 -12.06 1.75 -12.52
N LYS A 234 -12.52 0.51 -12.68
CA LYS A 234 -13.70 -0.04 -11.98
C LYS A 234 -13.35 -0.49 -10.56
N TRP A 235 -13.07 0.48 -9.69
CA TRP A 235 -12.72 0.23 -8.29
C TRP A 235 -13.80 -0.54 -7.52
N LYS A 236 -13.38 -1.55 -6.76
CA LYS A 236 -14.28 -2.24 -5.82
C LYS A 236 -14.34 -1.45 -4.52
N ARG A 237 -15.44 -0.72 -4.36
CA ARG A 237 -15.68 0.10 -3.16
C ARG A 237 -15.70 -0.77 -1.88
N ILE A 238 -14.93 -0.36 -0.87
CA ILE A 238 -14.79 -1.06 0.42
C ILE A 238 -15.81 -0.57 1.45
N TYR A 239 -15.95 0.75 1.55
CA TYR A 239 -16.94 1.40 2.40
C TYR A 239 -18.22 1.63 1.61
N ARG A 240 -19.31 0.95 1.99
CA ARG A 240 -20.64 1.14 1.41
C ARG A 240 -21.62 1.44 2.53
N LEU A 241 -22.39 2.51 2.34
CA LEU A 241 -23.55 2.82 3.16
C LEU A 241 -24.82 2.42 2.41
N PRO A 242 -25.89 2.03 3.13
CA PRO A 242 -27.19 1.81 2.52
C PRO A 242 -27.67 3.06 1.79
N LYS A 243 -28.48 2.89 0.72
CA LYS A 243 -28.94 4.00 -0.12
C LYS A 243 -29.79 5.04 0.63
N TYR A 244 -30.48 4.60 1.67
CA TYR A 244 -31.31 5.44 2.54
C TYR A 244 -30.49 6.19 3.61
N VAL A 245 -29.16 6.10 3.58
CA VAL A 245 -28.27 6.86 4.46
C VAL A 245 -27.67 8.02 3.69
N TYR A 246 -27.93 9.23 4.18
CA TYR A 246 -27.35 10.46 3.66
C TYR A 246 -26.11 10.84 4.47
N PHE A 247 -24.94 10.57 3.91
CA PHE A 247 -23.65 10.96 4.50
C PHE A 247 -22.98 12.05 3.64
N ASN A 248 -22.37 13.04 4.29
CA ASN A 248 -21.69 14.15 3.63
C ASN A 248 -20.26 14.31 4.17
N HIS A 249 -19.22 14.07 3.37
CA HIS A 249 -17.83 14.21 3.81
C HIS A 249 -17.48 15.65 4.24
N SER A 250 -17.86 16.65 3.44
CA SER A 250 -17.48 18.06 3.68
C SER A 250 -17.81 18.56 5.08
N VAL A 251 -18.99 18.22 5.62
CA VAL A 251 -19.40 18.69 6.95
C VAL A 251 -18.53 18.12 8.07
N HIS A 252 -17.96 16.92 7.88
CA HIS A 252 -17.09 16.28 8.86
C HIS A 252 -15.67 16.84 8.76
N ILE A 253 -15.12 16.91 7.55
CA ILE A 253 -13.76 17.43 7.32
C ILE A 253 -13.65 18.90 7.73
N ASN A 254 -14.65 19.72 7.40
CA ASN A 254 -14.66 21.15 7.76
C ASN A 254 -14.86 21.40 9.26
N LYS A 255 -15.18 20.36 10.03
CA LYS A 255 -15.20 20.37 11.50
C LYS A 255 -13.91 19.82 12.12
N GLY A 256 -12.87 19.63 11.32
CA GLY A 256 -11.56 19.16 11.79
C GLY A 256 -11.51 17.66 12.09
N ILE A 257 -12.49 16.87 11.64
CA ILE A 257 -12.51 15.42 11.86
C ILE A 257 -11.47 14.76 10.97
N ASP A 258 -10.44 14.17 11.59
CA ASP A 258 -9.38 13.48 10.85
C ASP A 258 -9.88 12.21 10.14
N CYS A 259 -9.29 11.92 8.98
CA CYS A 259 -9.63 10.77 8.13
C CYS A 259 -9.47 9.43 8.87
N THR A 260 -8.47 9.32 9.74
CA THR A 260 -8.13 8.09 10.47
C THR A 260 -9.19 7.69 11.48
N ASN A 261 -10.00 8.63 11.96
CA ASN A 261 -11.12 8.35 12.87
C ASN A 261 -12.20 7.46 12.22
N CYS A 262 -12.41 7.63 10.91
CA CYS A 262 -13.39 6.85 10.15
C CYS A 262 -12.74 5.73 9.34
N HIS A 263 -11.53 5.92 8.81
CA HIS A 263 -10.90 4.98 7.89
C HIS A 263 -9.72 4.19 8.49
N GLY A 264 -9.30 4.51 9.71
CA GLY A 264 -8.08 3.98 10.32
C GLY A 264 -6.81 4.57 9.71
N ASN A 265 -5.64 4.09 10.12
CA ASN A 265 -4.37 4.51 9.53
C ASN A 265 -4.18 3.87 8.14
N VAL A 266 -4.78 4.49 7.13
CA VAL A 266 -4.70 4.08 5.73
C VAL A 266 -3.28 4.25 5.17
N ALA A 267 -2.52 5.21 5.68
CA ALA A 267 -1.14 5.47 5.28
C ALA A 267 -0.17 4.33 5.63
N ASN A 268 -0.62 3.31 6.37
CA ASN A 268 0.17 2.10 6.66
C ASN A 268 -0.29 0.87 5.86
N LEU A 269 -1.20 1.03 4.88
CA LEU A 269 -1.80 -0.08 4.15
C LEU A 269 -1.28 -0.21 2.71
N ASP A 270 -0.70 -1.37 2.40
CA ASP A 270 -0.33 -1.73 1.02
C ASP A 270 -1.53 -2.07 0.14
N SER A 271 -2.64 -2.48 0.75
CA SER A 271 -3.90 -2.72 0.07
C SER A 271 -5.04 -2.29 0.98
N MET A 272 -6.04 -1.64 0.39
CA MET A 272 -7.13 -1.09 1.18
C MET A 272 -8.01 -2.19 1.73
N LYS A 273 -8.24 -2.13 3.05
CA LYS A 273 -9.18 -2.97 3.77
C LYS A 273 -10.06 -2.15 4.69
N LYS A 274 -11.24 -2.66 5.05
CA LYS A 274 -12.12 -1.99 6.00
C LYS A 274 -11.54 -2.08 7.42
N MET A 275 -10.91 -1.00 7.88
CA MET A 275 -10.29 -0.91 9.21
C MET A 275 -11.27 -0.54 10.32
N LYS A 276 -12.28 0.27 10.02
CA LYS A 276 -13.30 0.64 11.00
C LYS A 276 -14.69 0.38 10.41
N PRO A 277 -15.65 -0.15 11.17
CA PRO A 277 -17.00 -0.34 10.68
C PRO A 277 -17.76 0.99 10.70
N ILE A 278 -18.51 1.29 9.64
CA ILE A 278 -19.40 2.47 9.62
C ILE A 278 -20.81 1.97 9.88
N THR A 279 -21.21 1.97 11.15
CA THR A 279 -22.53 1.56 11.64
C THR A 279 -23.26 2.74 12.25
N MET A 280 -24.59 2.67 12.33
CA MET A 280 -25.42 3.68 12.97
C MET A 280 -24.96 3.98 14.41
N GLY A 281 -24.65 2.93 15.19
CA GLY A 281 -24.11 3.09 16.55
C GLY A 281 -22.84 3.94 16.58
N ARG A 282 -21.85 3.64 15.72
CA ARG A 282 -20.60 4.43 15.67
C ARG A 282 -20.85 5.90 15.28
N CYS A 283 -21.80 6.16 14.38
CA CYS A 283 -22.19 7.52 14.03
C CYS A 283 -22.80 8.25 15.23
N LEU A 284 -23.75 7.62 15.93
CA LEU A 284 -24.42 8.20 17.10
C LEU A 284 -23.46 8.39 18.28
N ASP A 285 -22.61 7.42 18.58
CA ASP A 285 -21.61 7.50 19.64
C ASP A 285 -20.67 8.69 19.41
N CYS A 286 -20.27 8.94 18.15
CA CYS A 286 -19.48 10.11 17.79
C CYS A 286 -20.28 11.41 17.91
N HIS A 287 -21.54 11.43 17.47
CA HIS A 287 -22.40 12.63 17.51
C HIS A 287 -22.80 13.04 18.94
N ARG A 288 -23.02 12.09 19.85
CA ARG A 288 -23.20 12.30 21.30
C ARG A 288 -21.90 12.70 22.01
N GLY A 289 -20.81 12.38 21.33
CA GLY A 289 -19.44 12.55 21.76
C GLY A 289 -19.03 11.63 22.91
N ASP A 290 -19.45 10.38 22.83
CA ASP A 290 -19.09 9.32 23.77
C ASP A 290 -17.75 8.64 23.41
N TYR A 291 -17.14 9.04 22.29
CA TYR A 291 -15.91 8.49 21.76
C TYR A 291 -14.69 9.18 22.40
N LYS A 292 -14.26 8.71 23.58
CA LYS A 292 -13.09 9.29 24.29
C LYS A 292 -11.85 9.42 23.40
N GLU A 293 -11.53 8.41 22.59
CA GLU A 293 -10.40 8.42 21.64
C GLU A 293 -10.48 9.56 20.60
N PHE A 294 -11.67 10.06 20.31
CA PHE A 294 -11.91 11.12 19.32
C PHE A 294 -11.83 12.53 19.95
N HIS A 295 -12.23 12.67 21.21
CA HIS A 295 -12.14 13.95 21.95
C HIS A 295 -10.82 14.14 22.67
N GLU A 296 -9.96 13.12 22.69
CA GLU A 296 -8.63 13.19 23.27
C GLU A 296 -7.78 14.21 22.49
N GLY A 297 -7.50 15.36 23.11
CA GLY A 297 -6.71 16.44 22.53
C GLY A 297 -7.50 17.50 21.74
N LEU A 298 -8.84 17.42 21.68
CA LEU A 298 -9.67 18.51 21.14
C LEU A 298 -9.97 19.55 22.24
N GLU A 299 -9.78 20.83 21.93
CA GLU A 299 -10.11 21.94 22.85
C GLU A 299 -11.61 22.00 23.17
N GLU A 300 -12.45 21.60 22.22
CA GLU A 300 -13.90 21.52 22.38
C GLU A 300 -14.45 20.17 21.92
N LYS A 301 -15.44 19.67 22.68
CA LYS A 301 -16.15 18.43 22.36
C LYS A 301 -16.99 18.63 21.09
N VAL A 302 -16.57 18.02 19.98
CA VAL A 302 -17.35 18.02 18.73
C VAL A 302 -18.54 17.08 18.90
N VAL A 303 -19.75 17.65 18.84
CA VAL A 303 -21.04 16.94 18.84
C VAL A 303 -21.75 17.15 17.50
N GLY A 304 -22.66 16.23 17.16
CA GLY A 304 -23.37 16.22 15.89
C GLY A 304 -24.87 15.99 16.06
N PRO A 305 -25.67 16.18 15.00
CA PRO A 305 -27.11 15.98 15.03
C PRO A 305 -27.49 14.49 15.18
N GLU A 306 -28.43 14.18 16.08
CA GLU A 306 -28.88 12.80 16.34
C GLU A 306 -30.22 12.44 15.69
N SER A 307 -30.92 13.43 15.12
CA SER A 307 -32.24 13.23 14.53
C SER A 307 -32.18 12.34 13.29
N CYS A 308 -33.06 11.33 13.22
CA CYS A 308 -33.09 10.35 12.14
C CYS A 308 -33.12 10.98 10.74
N GLY A 309 -33.92 12.03 10.51
CA GLY A 309 -34.09 12.67 9.20
C GLY A 309 -32.87 13.45 8.69
N VAL A 310 -31.85 13.68 9.53
CA VAL A 310 -30.58 14.27 9.09
C VAL A 310 -29.71 13.22 8.41
N CYS A 311 -29.74 11.99 8.93
CA CYS A 311 -28.92 10.87 8.46
C CYS A 311 -29.65 9.97 7.47
N HIS A 312 -30.98 10.00 7.44
CA HIS A 312 -31.81 9.15 6.61
C HIS A 312 -32.70 9.94 5.66
N ARG A 313 -32.70 9.54 4.39
CA ARG A 313 -33.51 10.10 3.31
C ARG A 313 -33.99 9.00 2.38
#